data_AF-A0A6P1CWN5-F1
#
_entry.id   AF-A0A6P1CWN5-F1
#
_cell.length_a   1.000
_cell.length_b   1.000
_cell.length_c   1.000
_cell.angle_alpha   90.00
_cell.angle_beta   90.00
_cell.angle_gamma   90.00
#
_symmetry.space_group_name_H-M   'P 1'
#
loop_
_entity.id
_entity.type
_entity.pdbx_description
1 polymer ?
#
loop_
_entity_poly.entity_id
_entity_poly.type
_entity_poly.pdbx_seq_one_letter_code
_entity_poly.pdbx_strand_id
1 'polypeptide(L)'
;MTTQQSASRSTRTAAVIGAGQTGVTAALGLLDAGFDVTLYSDRDQRALRDDVPATGTALEFGETQQAEAALGLDSYTGRAPRHTGLSARIAGPDGAELIAFDGQFDSYVGVAVDTRLKADERLTAFRERGGAFLVEPVTPETLDSIAAANDLTLVATGKAGLSDLFAIDQRRTVYDKPQRSLLTVTVTGLGHDQGVFAHRGPAGGAHSGFSIIADQGEGWWGPYLHKDAGPSWAFLGWARPGSEWESRFAAADSAESALAIVKDLYRDFADWDLPEVLATEVIAEDPHSWLKGAVRPVVRAGVGHTANGHVVAALGDTAVAYDPIAGQGAQSGLIQAQRLIAAAAVHDGPFDAAWLQAQYDSFLAARSDAANKVTRLFLSDPALGEIAEPFFAAAAVDPRFASALVGLLHRPQPLLAIESAADAAAYITQVTGVDAAELLGRFAPAGRFERSSFAPAVAVA
;
A
#
# COMPACT_ATOMS: atom_id res chain seq x y z
N MET A 1 -27.81 5.56 -37.22
CA MET A 1 -27.59 6.84 -36.51
C MET A 1 -28.12 6.66 -35.10
N THR A 2 -27.28 6.12 -34.23
CA THR A 2 -27.57 5.96 -32.81
C THR A 2 -27.08 7.24 -32.14
N THR A 3 -28.03 8.07 -31.71
CA THR A 3 -27.76 9.31 -30.98
C THR A 3 -27.05 8.97 -29.67
N GLN A 4 -25.78 9.36 -29.56
CA GLN A 4 -25.09 9.53 -28.28
C GLN A 4 -25.95 10.51 -27.45
N GLN A 5 -26.57 10.02 -26.39
CA GLN A 5 -27.03 10.89 -25.32
C GLN A 5 -25.77 11.51 -24.71
N SER A 6 -25.56 12.79 -24.99
CA SER A 6 -24.65 13.64 -24.23
C SER A 6 -25.03 13.49 -22.77
N ALA A 7 -24.14 12.91 -21.95
CA ALA A 7 -24.31 12.91 -20.51
C ALA A 7 -24.53 14.37 -20.09
N SER A 8 -25.61 14.62 -19.36
CA SER A 8 -25.87 15.91 -18.74
C SER A 8 -24.69 16.24 -17.84
N ARG A 9 -23.86 17.23 -18.19
CA ARG A 9 -22.86 17.77 -17.26
C ARG A 9 -23.59 18.22 -16.00
N SER A 10 -23.23 17.65 -14.86
CA SER A 10 -23.68 18.14 -13.56
C SER A 10 -23.17 19.58 -13.42
N THR A 11 -24.01 20.50 -12.93
CA THR A 11 -23.57 21.88 -12.66
C THR A 11 -22.75 22.01 -11.37
N ARG A 12 -22.38 20.87 -10.77
CA ARG A 12 -21.72 20.81 -9.47
C ARG A 12 -20.22 20.93 -9.61
N THR A 13 -19.61 21.63 -8.66
CA THR A 13 -18.18 21.95 -8.67
C THR A 13 -17.45 21.15 -7.59
N ALA A 14 -16.23 20.69 -7.90
CA ALA A 14 -15.39 20.02 -6.93
C ALA A 14 -13.93 20.50 -7.00
N ALA A 15 -13.34 20.69 -5.82
CA ALA A 15 -11.92 20.93 -5.66
C ALA A 15 -11.23 19.74 -4.99
N VAL A 16 -10.09 19.31 -5.54
CA VAL A 16 -9.23 18.27 -4.93
C VAL A 16 -7.86 18.86 -4.66
N ILE A 17 -7.40 18.79 -3.41
CA ILE A 17 -6.13 19.35 -2.96
C ILE A 17 -5.10 18.23 -2.80
N GLY A 18 -4.14 18.16 -3.72
CA GLY A 18 -3.09 17.14 -3.76
C GLY A 18 -3.24 16.24 -4.98
N ALA A 19 -2.21 16.22 -5.84
CA ALA A 19 -2.17 15.44 -7.08
C ALA A 19 -1.38 14.13 -6.96
N GLY A 20 -1.27 13.57 -5.74
CA GLY A 20 -0.81 12.19 -5.57
C GLY A 20 -1.83 11.20 -6.15
N GLN A 21 -1.45 9.92 -6.22
CA GLN A 21 -2.27 8.85 -6.83
C GLN A 21 -3.75 8.89 -6.42
N THR A 22 -4.04 8.97 -5.12
CA THR A 22 -5.42 9.01 -4.61
C THR A 22 -6.18 10.27 -5.05
N GLY A 23 -5.53 11.44 -5.02
CA GLY A 23 -6.16 12.71 -5.35
C GLY A 23 -6.47 12.84 -6.84
N VAL A 24 -5.52 12.49 -7.72
CA VAL A 24 -5.77 12.51 -9.17
C VAL A 24 -6.80 11.46 -9.59
N THR A 25 -6.82 10.29 -8.94
CA THR A 25 -7.90 9.30 -9.13
C THR A 25 -9.25 9.86 -8.74
N ALA A 26 -9.33 10.58 -7.62
CA ALA A 26 -10.59 11.16 -7.19
C ALA A 26 -11.07 12.27 -8.13
N ALA A 27 -10.16 13.12 -8.59
CA ALA A 27 -10.46 14.17 -9.55
C ALA A 27 -10.99 13.60 -10.88
N LEU A 28 -10.38 12.53 -11.40
CA LEU A 28 -10.87 11.81 -12.58
C LEU A 28 -12.26 11.21 -12.36
N GLY A 29 -12.48 10.52 -11.25
CA GLY A 29 -13.77 9.90 -10.96
C GLY A 29 -14.89 10.94 -10.83
N LEU A 30 -14.62 12.10 -10.20
CA LEU A 30 -15.57 13.21 -10.12
C LEU A 30 -15.86 13.82 -11.50
N LEU A 31 -14.84 13.99 -12.33
CA LEU A 31 -14.99 14.51 -13.69
C LEU A 31 -15.86 13.57 -14.55
N ASP A 32 -15.64 12.26 -14.46
CA ASP A 32 -16.47 11.26 -15.15
C ASP A 32 -17.90 11.18 -14.59
N ALA A 33 -18.08 11.49 -13.30
CA ALA A 33 -19.39 11.67 -12.67
C ALA A 33 -20.07 13.01 -13.07
N GLY A 34 -19.42 13.81 -13.93
CA GLY A 34 -19.99 15.01 -14.56
C GLY A 34 -19.76 16.31 -13.81
N PHE A 35 -18.94 16.33 -12.76
CA PHE A 35 -18.58 17.55 -12.03
C PHE A 35 -17.65 18.45 -12.85
N ASP A 36 -17.67 19.75 -12.57
CA ASP A 36 -16.58 20.66 -12.94
C ASP A 36 -15.49 20.58 -11.86
N VAL A 37 -14.31 20.07 -12.23
CA VAL A 37 -13.28 19.66 -11.26
C VAL A 37 -12.01 20.47 -11.41
N THR A 38 -11.55 21.04 -10.30
CA THR A 38 -10.21 21.63 -10.18
C THR A 38 -9.32 20.80 -9.26
N LEU A 39 -8.19 20.32 -9.78
CA LEU A 39 -7.15 19.63 -9.04
C LEU A 39 -5.99 20.58 -8.76
N TYR A 40 -5.63 20.72 -7.49
CA TYR A 40 -4.54 21.57 -7.03
C TYR A 40 -3.30 20.75 -6.68
N SER A 41 -2.13 21.27 -7.04
CA SER A 41 -0.83 20.69 -6.69
C SER A 41 0.19 21.80 -6.47
N ASP A 42 1.15 21.57 -5.58
CA ASP A 42 2.31 22.46 -5.41
C ASP A 42 3.43 22.22 -6.42
N ARG A 43 3.29 21.18 -7.24
CA ARG A 43 4.24 20.77 -8.28
C ARG A 43 3.51 20.57 -9.59
N ASP A 44 4.18 20.90 -10.69
CA ASP A 44 3.68 20.53 -11.99
C ASP A 44 3.78 19.02 -12.23
N GLN A 45 3.15 18.57 -13.31
CA GLN A 45 3.08 17.16 -13.69
C GLN A 45 4.47 16.52 -13.86
N ARG A 46 5.42 17.25 -14.46
CA ARG A 46 6.77 16.73 -14.68
C ARG A 46 7.50 16.56 -13.36
N ALA A 47 7.42 17.54 -12.47
CA ALA A 47 8.03 17.46 -11.15
C ALA A 47 7.41 16.35 -10.28
N LEU A 48 6.10 16.11 -10.39
CA LEU A 48 5.43 14.96 -9.75
C LEU A 48 5.89 13.61 -10.32
N ARG A 49 6.33 13.57 -11.58
CA ARG A 49 6.83 12.35 -12.22
C ARG A 49 8.31 12.11 -11.94
N ASP A 50 9.13 13.16 -11.99
CA ASP A 50 10.58 13.04 -12.12
C ASP A 50 11.37 13.54 -10.91
N ASP A 51 10.81 14.46 -10.10
CA ASP A 51 11.56 15.14 -9.02
C ASP A 51 11.17 14.66 -7.61
N VAL A 52 10.34 13.61 -7.52
CA VAL A 52 9.90 13.04 -6.24
C VAL A 52 10.30 11.56 -6.13
N PRO A 53 10.61 11.08 -4.91
CA PRO A 53 10.83 9.66 -4.66
C PRO A 53 9.60 8.82 -5.03
N ALA A 54 9.84 7.61 -5.52
CA ALA A 54 8.79 6.59 -5.55
C ALA A 54 8.37 6.25 -4.10
N THR A 55 7.10 6.42 -3.77
CA THR A 55 6.57 6.15 -2.42
C THR A 55 5.88 4.80 -2.33
N GLY A 56 6.33 3.94 -1.40
CA GLY A 56 5.67 2.67 -1.03
C GLY A 56 5.86 1.52 -2.04
N THR A 57 5.35 0.33 -1.69
CA THR A 57 5.31 -0.85 -2.58
C THR A 57 4.44 -0.61 -3.81
N ALA A 58 3.41 0.21 -3.65
CA ALA A 58 2.31 0.38 -4.61
C ALA A 58 1.68 -0.95 -5.08
N LEU A 59 1.84 -2.03 -4.30
CA LEU A 59 1.20 -3.31 -4.58
C LEU A 59 -0.29 -3.20 -4.30
N GLU A 60 -1.08 -3.35 -5.35
CA GLU A 60 -2.53 -3.26 -5.29
C GLU A 60 -3.15 -4.63 -5.51
N PHE A 61 -4.02 -5.04 -4.59
CA PHE A 61 -4.77 -6.29 -4.70
C PHE A 61 -6.11 -6.11 -5.40
N GLY A 62 -6.83 -7.21 -5.60
CA GLY A 62 -8.01 -7.25 -6.47
C GLY A 62 -9.12 -6.25 -6.13
N GLU A 63 -9.38 -5.95 -4.85
CA GLU A 63 -10.44 -5.00 -4.46
C GLU A 63 -10.08 -3.56 -4.80
N THR A 64 -8.80 -3.21 -4.62
CA THR A 64 -8.28 -1.89 -5.00
C THR A 64 -8.32 -1.73 -6.52
N GLN A 65 -7.87 -2.75 -7.27
CA GLN A 65 -7.96 -2.73 -8.73
C GLN A 65 -9.40 -2.63 -9.23
N GLN A 66 -10.35 -3.31 -8.58
CA GLN A 66 -11.79 -3.19 -8.86
C GLN A 66 -12.30 -1.77 -8.57
N ALA A 67 -11.84 -1.15 -7.49
CA ALA A 67 -12.20 0.22 -7.16
C ALA A 67 -11.73 1.21 -8.24
N GLU A 68 -10.50 1.03 -8.76
CA GLU A 68 -9.99 1.84 -9.86
C GLU A 68 -10.75 1.59 -11.18
N ALA A 69 -11.03 0.33 -11.51
CA ALA A 69 -11.81 -0.02 -12.69
C ALA A 69 -13.25 0.54 -12.64
N ALA A 70 -13.86 0.57 -11.46
CA ALA A 70 -15.18 1.18 -11.25
C ALA A 70 -15.18 2.71 -11.47
N LEU A 71 -14.01 3.35 -11.41
CA LEU A 71 -13.79 4.75 -11.78
C LEU A 71 -13.29 4.91 -13.23
N GLY A 72 -13.38 3.86 -14.05
CA GLY A 72 -12.98 3.89 -15.47
C GLY A 72 -11.47 3.94 -15.70
N LEU A 73 -10.67 3.51 -14.72
CA LEU A 73 -9.20 3.52 -14.79
C LEU A 73 -8.61 2.15 -15.14
N ASP A 74 -7.43 2.15 -15.77
CA ASP A 74 -6.70 0.92 -16.08
C ASP A 74 -6.16 0.24 -14.82
N SER A 75 -6.23 -1.10 -14.82
CA SER A 75 -5.77 -1.98 -13.73
C SER A 75 -4.27 -2.30 -13.82
N TYR A 76 -3.57 -1.89 -14.88
CA TYR A 76 -2.16 -2.21 -15.19
C TYR A 76 -1.83 -3.71 -15.31
N THR A 77 -2.77 -4.62 -15.09
CA THR A 77 -2.59 -6.09 -15.12
C THR A 77 -2.11 -6.66 -16.46
N GLY A 78 -2.23 -5.88 -17.54
CA GLY A 78 -1.71 -6.21 -18.87
C GLY A 78 -0.29 -5.69 -19.16
N ARG A 79 0.27 -4.85 -18.29
CA ARG A 79 1.59 -4.19 -18.47
C ARG A 79 2.56 -4.48 -17.33
N ALA A 80 2.06 -4.55 -16.09
CA ALA A 80 2.86 -4.80 -14.91
C ALA A 80 3.10 -6.31 -14.72
N PRO A 81 4.28 -6.70 -14.21
CA PRO A 81 4.50 -8.02 -13.64
C PRO A 81 3.46 -8.34 -12.56
N ARG A 82 3.03 -9.61 -12.51
CA ARG A 82 1.94 -10.05 -11.63
C ARG A 82 2.48 -10.69 -10.38
N HIS A 83 1.82 -10.40 -9.26
CA HIS A 83 2.00 -11.10 -8.00
C HIS A 83 0.90 -12.15 -7.87
N THR A 84 1.26 -13.42 -7.72
CA THR A 84 0.31 -14.51 -7.51
C THR A 84 0.25 -14.96 -6.06
N GLY A 85 1.10 -14.42 -5.18
CA GLY A 85 1.14 -14.77 -3.78
C GLY A 85 2.30 -14.11 -3.02
N LEU A 86 2.50 -14.58 -1.79
CA LEU A 86 3.56 -14.13 -0.90
C LEU A 86 4.19 -15.34 -0.20
N SER A 87 5.51 -15.39 -0.23
CA SER A 87 6.33 -16.44 0.38
C SER A 87 7.08 -15.87 1.58
N ALA A 88 6.74 -16.34 2.77
CA ALA A 88 7.26 -15.83 4.04
C ALA A 88 8.38 -16.71 4.61
N ARG A 89 9.38 -16.06 5.21
CA ARG A 89 10.46 -16.67 6.00
C ARG A 89 10.64 -15.86 7.27
N ILE A 90 10.65 -16.53 8.43
CA ILE A 90 10.80 -15.88 9.74
C ILE A 90 11.97 -16.51 10.49
N ALA A 91 12.96 -15.69 10.80
CA ALA A 91 14.10 -16.05 11.64
C ALA A 91 13.97 -15.42 13.04
N GLY A 92 14.34 -16.19 14.05
CA GLY A 92 14.39 -15.76 15.44
C GLY A 92 15.57 -14.81 15.74
N PRO A 93 15.63 -14.23 16.95
CA PRO A 93 16.69 -13.29 17.34
C PRO A 93 18.12 -13.88 17.34
N ASP A 94 18.24 -15.20 17.41
CA ASP A 94 19.48 -15.96 17.34
C ASP A 94 19.82 -16.44 15.91
N GLY A 95 19.02 -16.02 14.92
CA GLY A 95 19.12 -16.47 13.54
C GLY A 95 18.53 -17.86 13.29
N ALA A 96 17.86 -18.49 14.27
CA ALA A 96 17.18 -19.75 14.05
C ALA A 96 16.06 -19.57 13.01
N GLU A 97 15.98 -20.46 12.02
CA GLU A 97 15.01 -20.35 10.92
C GLU A 97 13.72 -21.10 11.33
N LEU A 98 12.69 -20.33 11.72
CA LEU A 98 11.55 -20.83 12.49
C LEU A 98 10.32 -21.15 11.65
N ILE A 99 9.91 -20.23 10.76
CA ILE A 99 8.63 -20.33 10.04
C ILE A 99 8.88 -20.11 8.55
N ALA A 100 8.34 -21.01 7.73
CA ALA A 100 8.30 -20.88 6.28
C ALA A 100 6.92 -21.28 5.77
N PHE A 101 6.32 -20.47 4.90
CA PHE A 101 5.11 -20.83 4.18
C PHE A 101 4.99 -20.04 2.88
N ASP A 102 4.13 -20.53 2.00
CA ASP A 102 3.75 -19.89 0.74
C ASP A 102 2.23 -19.70 0.73
N GLY A 103 1.79 -18.44 0.72
CA GLY A 103 0.38 -18.09 0.60
C GLY A 103 0.05 -17.67 -0.83
N GLN A 104 -0.97 -18.30 -1.42
CA GLN A 104 -1.46 -17.97 -2.76
C GLN A 104 -2.51 -16.86 -2.68
N PHE A 105 -2.52 -15.96 -3.68
CA PHE A 105 -3.63 -15.07 -3.91
C PHE A 105 -4.75 -15.81 -4.64
N ASP A 106 -5.77 -16.20 -3.90
CA ASP A 106 -6.92 -16.92 -4.44
C ASP A 106 -7.82 -15.97 -5.23
N SER A 107 -8.09 -16.27 -6.50
CA SER A 107 -9.00 -15.56 -7.40
C SER A 107 -8.61 -14.14 -7.87
N TYR A 108 -7.40 -13.67 -7.54
CA TYR A 108 -6.87 -12.40 -8.04
C TYR A 108 -5.35 -12.45 -8.24
N VAL A 109 -4.82 -11.43 -8.91
CA VAL A 109 -3.38 -11.16 -8.96
C VAL A 109 -3.12 -9.75 -8.44
N GLY A 110 -1.99 -9.55 -7.77
CA GLY A 110 -1.51 -8.22 -7.40
C GLY A 110 -0.68 -7.61 -8.53
N VAL A 111 -0.61 -6.29 -8.56
CA VAL A 111 0.35 -5.54 -9.39
C VAL A 111 0.96 -4.41 -8.57
N ALA A 112 2.27 -4.23 -8.68
CA ALA A 112 2.97 -3.11 -8.08
C ALA A 112 3.42 -2.16 -9.19
N VAL A 113 2.97 -0.90 -9.10
CA VAL A 113 3.18 0.09 -10.16
C VAL A 113 3.69 1.39 -9.58
N ASP A 114 4.65 2.01 -10.24
CA ASP A 114 5.16 3.31 -9.86
C ASP A 114 4.06 4.36 -9.69
N THR A 115 3.91 4.85 -8.47
CA THR A 115 2.90 5.88 -8.15
C THR A 115 3.10 7.16 -8.97
N ARG A 116 4.34 7.45 -9.41
CA ARG A 116 4.67 8.56 -10.29
C ARG A 116 4.14 8.31 -11.70
N LEU A 117 4.28 7.08 -12.22
CA LEU A 117 3.68 6.67 -13.49
C LEU A 117 2.15 6.77 -13.43
N LYS A 118 1.54 6.23 -12.37
CA LYS A 118 0.09 6.26 -12.20
C LYS A 118 -0.43 7.69 -12.11
N ALA A 119 0.21 8.53 -11.30
CA ALA A 119 -0.20 9.92 -11.16
C ALA A 119 -0.07 10.70 -12.48
N ASP A 120 1.03 10.50 -13.22
CA ASP A 120 1.30 11.16 -14.49
C ASP A 120 0.31 10.76 -15.60
N GLU A 121 0.07 9.45 -15.79
CA GLU A 121 -0.90 8.97 -16.80
C GLU A 121 -2.32 9.46 -16.47
N ARG A 122 -2.69 9.47 -15.18
CA ARG A 122 -3.99 9.98 -14.72
C ARG A 122 -4.13 11.48 -14.89
N LEU A 123 -3.07 12.24 -14.61
CA LEU A 123 -3.10 13.68 -14.75
C LEU A 123 -3.21 14.08 -16.23
N THR A 124 -2.56 13.33 -17.12
CA THR A 124 -2.74 13.45 -18.57
C THR A 124 -4.20 13.24 -18.95
N ALA A 125 -4.79 12.11 -18.56
CA ALA A 125 -6.19 11.80 -18.84
C ALA A 125 -7.16 12.86 -18.27
N PHE A 126 -6.89 13.37 -17.06
CA PHE A 126 -7.71 14.39 -16.41
C PHE A 126 -7.75 15.68 -17.23
N ARG A 127 -6.59 16.13 -17.71
CA ARG A 127 -6.46 17.35 -18.52
C ARG A 127 -7.09 17.18 -19.90
N GLU A 128 -6.88 16.02 -20.53
CA GLU A 128 -7.50 15.69 -21.84
C GLU A 128 -9.02 15.65 -21.78
N ARG A 129 -9.59 15.23 -20.64
CA ARG A 129 -11.04 15.22 -20.38
C ARG A 129 -11.60 16.58 -19.95
N GLY A 130 -10.74 17.61 -19.87
CA GLY A 130 -11.13 19.00 -19.60
C GLY A 130 -11.13 19.39 -18.12
N GLY A 131 -10.56 18.57 -17.23
CA GLY A 131 -10.33 18.95 -15.85
C GLY A 131 -9.30 20.06 -15.71
N ALA A 132 -9.51 20.97 -14.75
CA ALA A 132 -8.59 22.08 -14.49
C ALA A 132 -7.48 21.65 -13.52
N PHE A 133 -6.22 21.69 -13.97
CA PHE A 133 -5.06 21.42 -13.12
C PHE A 133 -4.31 22.71 -12.81
N LEU A 134 -4.28 23.09 -11.53
CA LEU A 134 -3.64 24.31 -11.05
C LEU A 134 -2.41 23.99 -10.21
N VAL A 135 -1.27 24.58 -10.60
CA VAL A 135 0.02 24.39 -9.93
C VAL A 135 0.25 25.55 -8.97
N GLU A 136 -0.39 25.47 -7.81
CA GLU A 136 -0.36 26.48 -6.76
C GLU A 136 -0.37 25.80 -5.38
N PRO A 137 0.56 26.16 -4.47
CA PRO A 137 0.51 25.68 -3.09
C PRO A 137 -0.77 26.16 -2.39
N VAL A 138 -1.52 25.23 -1.81
CA VAL A 138 -2.73 25.54 -1.05
C VAL A 138 -2.40 25.64 0.43
N THR A 139 -2.59 26.83 1.00
CA THR A 139 -2.51 27.13 2.44
C THR A 139 -3.90 27.06 3.09
N PRO A 140 -4.01 27.00 4.43
CA PRO A 140 -5.30 27.07 5.12
C PRO A 140 -6.15 28.28 4.70
N GLU A 141 -5.53 29.44 4.46
CA GLU A 141 -6.20 30.67 4.04
C GLU A 141 -6.77 30.53 2.61
N THR A 142 -5.98 30.01 1.67
CA THR A 142 -6.45 29.80 0.30
C THR A 142 -7.49 28.68 0.21
N LEU A 143 -7.36 27.64 1.04
CA LEU A 143 -8.33 26.55 1.12
C LEU A 143 -9.72 27.05 1.51
N ASP A 144 -9.79 28.05 2.40
CA ASP A 144 -11.06 28.68 2.79
C ASP A 144 -11.81 29.25 1.58
N SER A 145 -11.11 30.03 0.74
CA SER A 145 -11.69 30.60 -0.49
C SER A 145 -12.05 29.52 -1.52
N ILE A 146 -11.23 28.48 -1.65
CA ILE A 146 -11.50 27.34 -2.54
C ILE A 146 -12.77 26.61 -2.07
N ALA A 147 -12.89 26.34 -0.77
CA ALA A 147 -14.03 25.64 -0.20
C ALA A 147 -15.33 26.47 -0.29
N ALA A 148 -15.25 27.79 -0.16
CA ALA A 148 -16.39 28.68 -0.39
C ALA A 148 -16.91 28.64 -1.83
N ALA A 149 -16.02 28.41 -2.80
CA ALA A 149 -16.34 28.45 -4.23
C ALA A 149 -16.76 27.10 -4.83
N ASN A 150 -16.68 26.01 -4.07
CA ASN A 150 -16.93 24.65 -4.58
C ASN A 150 -17.98 23.92 -3.73
N ASP A 151 -18.82 23.11 -4.37
CA ASP A 151 -19.81 22.30 -3.65
C ASP A 151 -19.15 21.19 -2.81
N LEU A 152 -18.05 20.63 -3.30
CA LEU A 152 -17.28 19.58 -2.65
C LEU A 152 -15.79 19.92 -2.66
N THR A 153 -15.15 19.87 -1.49
CA THR A 153 -13.69 20.07 -1.37
C THR A 153 -13.04 18.89 -0.65
N LEU A 154 -12.12 18.22 -1.35
CA LEU A 154 -11.38 17.07 -0.86
C LEU A 154 -9.92 17.43 -0.59
N VAL A 155 -9.42 17.10 0.59
CA VAL A 155 -8.01 17.27 0.98
C VAL A 155 -7.33 15.91 0.93
N ALA A 156 -6.43 15.73 -0.03
CA ALA A 156 -5.74 14.47 -0.35
C ALA A 156 -4.20 14.65 -0.35
N THR A 157 -3.69 15.46 0.57
CA THR A 157 -2.26 15.77 0.70
C THR A 157 -1.73 15.44 2.09
N GLY A 158 -0.57 14.80 2.14
CA GLY A 158 0.15 14.49 3.37
C GLY A 158 0.97 15.66 3.94
N LYS A 159 0.90 16.85 3.33
CA LYS A 159 1.67 18.01 3.78
C LYS A 159 1.13 18.57 5.10
N ALA A 160 2.07 18.93 5.98
CA ALA A 160 1.79 19.57 7.26
C ALA A 160 0.96 20.86 7.07
N GLY A 161 0.02 21.11 8.00
CA GLY A 161 -0.84 22.29 8.01
C GLY A 161 -2.28 22.04 7.55
N LEU A 162 -2.49 21.33 6.43
CA LEU A 162 -3.86 21.01 5.98
C LEU A 162 -4.45 19.79 6.69
N SER A 163 -3.60 18.85 7.12
CA SER A 163 -4.03 17.71 7.92
C SER A 163 -4.60 18.11 9.29
N ASP A 164 -4.21 19.28 9.80
CA ASP A 164 -4.56 19.74 11.15
C ASP A 164 -6.02 20.23 11.25
N LEU A 165 -6.67 20.43 10.10
CA LEU A 165 -8.12 20.65 9.99
C LEU A 165 -8.93 19.42 10.42
N PHE A 166 -8.29 18.26 10.46
CA PHE A 166 -8.90 16.98 10.78
C PHE A 166 -8.32 16.47 12.10
N ALA A 167 -9.11 16.54 13.17
CA ALA A 167 -8.68 16.08 14.49
C ALA A 167 -8.31 14.58 14.46
N ILE A 168 -7.26 14.20 15.21
CA ILE A 168 -6.88 12.80 15.37
C ILE A 168 -7.97 12.06 16.15
N ASP A 169 -8.47 10.95 15.59
CA ASP A 169 -9.34 10.01 16.30
C ASP A 169 -8.47 9.17 17.27
N GLN A 170 -8.45 9.57 18.52
CA GLN A 170 -7.70 8.92 19.59
C GLN A 170 -8.20 7.51 19.91
N ARG A 171 -9.45 7.16 19.55
CA ARG A 171 -9.96 5.79 19.78
C ARG A 171 -9.42 4.79 18.77
N ARG A 172 -9.10 5.25 17.55
CA ARG A 172 -8.57 4.41 16.46
C ARG A 172 -7.05 4.50 16.32
N THR A 173 -6.45 5.59 16.79
CA THR A 173 -5.01 5.80 16.72
C THR A 173 -4.31 5.14 17.91
N VAL A 174 -3.66 4.01 17.68
CA VAL A 174 -2.98 3.22 18.72
C VAL A 174 -1.57 3.75 19.02
N TYR A 175 -0.87 4.27 18.01
CA TYR A 175 0.53 4.67 18.12
C TYR A 175 0.70 6.19 18.11
N ASP A 176 1.62 6.69 18.94
CA ASP A 176 1.99 8.10 19.03
C ASP A 176 3.25 8.46 18.22
N LYS A 177 3.99 7.45 17.74
CA LYS A 177 5.21 7.57 16.94
C LYS A 177 5.28 6.48 15.84
N PRO A 178 6.15 6.63 14.83
CA PRO A 178 6.43 5.56 13.88
C PRO A 178 6.90 4.28 14.57
N GLN A 179 6.49 3.13 14.03
CA GLN A 179 6.84 1.82 14.58
C GLN A 179 8.02 1.15 13.85
N ARG A 180 8.37 1.68 12.67
CA ARG A 180 9.48 1.21 11.84
C ARG A 180 10.18 2.38 11.16
N SER A 181 11.49 2.21 10.97
CA SER A 181 12.31 3.03 10.06
C SER A 181 12.35 2.34 8.70
N LEU A 182 12.15 3.10 7.62
CA LEU A 182 11.88 2.57 6.29
C LEU A 182 13.06 2.78 5.35
N LEU A 183 13.31 1.81 4.47
CA LEU A 183 14.17 1.95 3.30
C LEU A 183 13.49 1.29 2.09
N THR A 184 13.45 1.97 0.95
CA THR A 184 12.94 1.44 -0.31
C THR A 184 13.96 1.69 -1.40
N VAL A 185 14.14 0.72 -2.29
CA VAL A 185 14.92 0.88 -3.52
C VAL A 185 14.29 0.06 -4.64
N THR A 186 14.16 0.66 -5.82
CA THR A 186 13.72 0.00 -7.05
C THR A 186 14.94 -0.36 -7.89
N VAL A 187 14.95 -1.58 -8.42
CA VAL A 187 16.12 -2.19 -9.06
C VAL A 187 15.75 -2.98 -10.31
N THR A 188 16.77 -3.26 -11.12
CA THR A 188 16.73 -4.21 -12.24
C THR A 188 17.69 -5.37 -11.95
N GLY A 189 17.98 -6.22 -12.94
CA GLY A 189 18.93 -7.34 -12.83
C GLY A 189 18.29 -8.71 -12.57
N LEU A 190 16.99 -8.76 -12.27
CA LEU A 190 16.22 -10.00 -12.10
C LEU A 190 15.13 -10.12 -13.16
N GLY A 191 14.93 -11.34 -13.66
CA GLY A 191 13.75 -11.69 -14.46
C GLY A 191 12.49 -11.81 -13.60
N HIS A 192 11.40 -12.30 -14.19
CA HIS A 192 10.11 -12.52 -13.49
C HIS A 192 9.59 -13.96 -13.64
N ASP A 193 10.45 -14.86 -14.12
CA ASP A 193 10.11 -16.27 -14.33
C ASP A 193 10.23 -17.11 -13.04
N GLN A 194 9.88 -18.40 -13.15
CA GLN A 194 9.87 -19.34 -12.02
C GLN A 194 11.26 -19.66 -11.45
N GLY A 195 12.34 -19.29 -12.13
CA GLY A 195 13.71 -19.49 -11.67
C GLY A 195 14.17 -18.45 -10.64
N VAL A 196 13.56 -17.26 -10.61
CA VAL A 196 13.86 -16.22 -9.62
C VAL A 196 13.18 -16.58 -8.29
N PHE A 197 13.92 -16.61 -7.17
CA PHE A 197 13.40 -17.04 -5.85
C PHE A 197 12.79 -18.46 -5.85
N ALA A 198 13.23 -19.35 -6.76
CA ALA A 198 12.67 -20.71 -6.89
C ALA A 198 12.78 -21.56 -5.62
N HIS A 199 13.80 -21.31 -4.79
CA HIS A 199 14.02 -21.97 -3.50
C HIS A 199 12.93 -21.62 -2.47
N ARG A 200 12.16 -20.56 -2.70
CA ARG A 200 11.04 -20.18 -1.82
C ARG A 200 9.80 -21.02 -2.07
N GLY A 201 9.53 -21.34 -3.33
CA GLY A 201 8.37 -22.12 -3.76
C GLY A 201 8.22 -22.13 -5.30
N PRO A 202 7.32 -22.97 -5.83
CA PRO A 202 7.21 -23.23 -7.27
C PRO A 202 6.71 -22.04 -8.11
N ALA A 203 6.19 -20.99 -7.47
CA ALA A 203 5.76 -19.78 -8.15
C ALA A 203 6.94 -18.87 -8.56
N GLY A 204 8.12 -19.03 -7.93
CA GLY A 204 9.31 -18.24 -8.21
C GLY A 204 9.04 -16.73 -8.25
N GLY A 205 9.45 -16.07 -9.33
CA GLY A 205 9.38 -14.62 -9.50
C GLY A 205 7.97 -14.04 -9.53
N ALA A 206 6.92 -14.87 -9.58
CA ALA A 206 5.54 -14.45 -9.45
C ALA A 206 5.09 -14.27 -7.98
N HIS A 207 5.84 -14.81 -7.00
CA HIS A 207 5.59 -14.55 -5.58
C HIS A 207 6.43 -13.40 -5.06
N SER A 208 5.83 -12.61 -4.17
CA SER A 208 6.60 -11.65 -3.39
C SER A 208 7.35 -12.39 -2.28
N GLY A 209 8.62 -12.06 -2.07
CA GLY A 209 9.39 -12.57 -0.93
C GLY A 209 9.14 -11.69 0.30
N PHE A 210 8.88 -12.29 1.45
CA PHE A 210 8.82 -11.61 2.74
C PHE A 210 9.73 -12.32 3.74
N SER A 211 10.64 -11.58 4.36
CA SER A 211 11.58 -12.07 5.36
C SER A 211 11.43 -11.26 6.64
N ILE A 212 11.18 -11.92 7.75
CA ILE A 212 11.11 -11.30 9.08
C ILE A 212 12.32 -11.78 9.88
N ILE A 213 13.16 -10.84 10.31
CA ILE A 213 14.29 -11.09 11.21
C ILE A 213 13.92 -10.46 12.55
N ALA A 214 13.54 -11.29 13.52
CA ALA A 214 12.73 -10.88 14.68
C ALA A 214 13.26 -9.68 15.48
N ASP A 215 14.57 -9.52 15.60
CA ASP A 215 15.25 -8.45 16.32
C ASP A 215 15.72 -7.29 15.42
N GLN A 216 15.75 -7.50 14.11
CA GLN A 216 16.27 -6.53 13.14
C GLN A 216 15.18 -5.76 12.38
N GLY A 217 14.22 -6.46 11.80
CA GLY A 217 13.26 -5.86 10.88
C GLY A 217 12.67 -6.83 9.88
N GLU A 218 11.93 -6.28 8.93
CA GLU A 218 11.24 -7.01 7.87
C GLU A 218 11.73 -6.54 6.49
N GLY A 219 11.93 -7.47 5.56
CA GLY A 219 12.32 -7.20 4.17
C GLY A 219 11.32 -7.81 3.20
N TRP A 220 10.86 -7.02 2.24
CA TRP A 220 9.96 -7.44 1.18
C TRP A 220 10.62 -7.23 -0.18
N TRP A 221 10.50 -8.22 -1.05
CA TRP A 221 10.84 -8.14 -2.46
C TRP A 221 9.64 -8.47 -3.31
N GLY A 222 9.45 -7.73 -4.40
CA GLY A 222 8.46 -8.14 -5.38
C GLY A 222 8.68 -7.49 -6.75
N PRO A 223 8.08 -8.08 -7.79
CA PRO A 223 8.01 -7.47 -9.11
C PRO A 223 7.42 -6.06 -9.07
N TYR A 224 7.81 -5.21 -10.03
CA TYR A 224 7.41 -3.81 -10.08
C TYR A 224 7.31 -3.30 -11.52
N LEU A 225 6.44 -2.33 -11.78
CA LEU A 225 6.40 -1.58 -13.04
C LEU A 225 6.91 -0.16 -12.79
N HIS A 226 8.18 0.08 -13.14
CA HIS A 226 8.83 1.38 -13.00
C HIS A 226 8.41 2.34 -14.12
N LYS A 227 8.37 3.64 -13.84
CA LYS A 227 7.85 4.67 -14.76
C LYS A 227 8.56 4.74 -16.12
N ASP A 228 9.87 4.45 -16.16
CA ASP A 228 10.69 4.53 -17.38
C ASP A 228 11.27 3.16 -17.78
N ALA A 229 12.05 2.52 -16.89
CA ALA A 229 12.63 1.19 -17.09
C ALA A 229 11.62 0.04 -17.36
N GLY A 230 10.33 0.21 -17.02
CA GLY A 230 9.32 -0.83 -17.21
C GLY A 230 9.40 -1.95 -16.15
N PRO A 231 9.14 -3.22 -16.51
CA PRO A 231 9.25 -4.36 -15.60
C PRO A 231 10.59 -4.40 -14.86
N SER A 232 10.50 -4.38 -13.53
CA SER A 232 11.62 -4.23 -12.59
C SER A 232 11.28 -4.94 -11.27
N TRP A 233 12.00 -4.64 -10.20
CA TRP A 233 11.79 -5.15 -8.85
C TRP A 233 11.88 -4.05 -7.81
N ALA A 234 11.19 -4.20 -6.68
CA ALA A 234 11.28 -3.28 -5.55
C ALA A 234 11.64 -4.04 -4.27
N PHE A 235 12.54 -3.44 -3.49
CA PHE A 235 12.79 -3.81 -2.09
C PHE A 235 12.12 -2.80 -1.17
N LEU A 236 11.47 -3.31 -0.11
CA LEU A 236 11.07 -2.51 1.04
C LEU A 236 11.55 -3.13 2.33
N GLY A 237 12.17 -2.30 3.15
CA GLY A 237 12.66 -2.66 4.47
C GLY A 237 11.93 -1.88 5.55
N TRP A 238 11.63 -2.58 6.64
CA TRP A 238 11.07 -2.04 7.88
C TRP A 238 12.01 -2.40 9.02
N ALA A 239 12.89 -1.49 9.40
CA ALA A 239 13.80 -1.68 10.52
C ALA A 239 13.09 -1.47 11.86
N ARG A 240 13.33 -2.37 12.81
CA ARG A 240 12.86 -2.23 14.19
C ARG A 240 13.61 -1.09 14.90
N PRO A 241 12.92 -0.33 15.77
CA PRO A 241 13.59 0.70 16.57
C PRO A 241 14.73 0.11 17.41
N GLY A 242 15.90 0.75 17.34
CA GLY A 242 17.12 0.34 18.05
C GLY A 242 17.89 -0.82 17.41
N SER A 243 17.47 -1.32 16.25
CA SER A 243 18.16 -2.42 15.57
C SER A 243 19.35 -1.95 14.74
N GLU A 244 20.17 -2.91 14.30
CA GLU A 244 21.28 -2.60 13.40
C GLU A 244 20.75 -2.14 12.04
N TRP A 245 19.65 -2.72 11.56
CA TRP A 245 18.99 -2.28 10.32
C TRP A 245 18.59 -0.81 10.38
N GLU A 246 18.09 -0.32 11.50
CA GLU A 246 17.69 1.09 11.63
C GLU A 246 18.89 2.02 11.43
N SER A 247 20.02 1.68 12.07
CA SER A 247 21.27 2.46 11.92
C SER A 247 21.82 2.44 10.49
N ARG A 248 21.76 1.28 9.82
CA ARG A 248 22.20 1.12 8.43
C ARG A 248 21.27 1.86 7.47
N PHE A 249 19.94 1.75 7.62
CA PHE A 249 18.96 2.50 6.82
C PHE A 249 19.15 4.02 6.95
N ALA A 250 19.43 4.51 8.16
CA ALA A 250 19.69 5.92 8.38
C ALA A 250 20.91 6.45 7.60
N ALA A 251 21.87 5.58 7.28
CA ALA A 251 23.09 5.92 6.53
C ALA A 251 22.88 6.02 5.00
N ALA A 252 21.79 5.50 4.44
CA ALA A 252 21.52 5.59 3.00
C ALA A 252 21.35 7.04 2.53
N ASP A 253 22.00 7.43 1.45
CA ASP A 253 21.96 8.80 0.89
C ASP A 253 21.72 8.85 -0.64
N SER A 254 21.56 7.68 -1.26
CA SER A 254 21.48 7.46 -2.71
C SER A 254 20.86 6.09 -2.99
N ALA A 255 20.42 5.84 -4.22
CA ALA A 255 19.94 4.51 -4.63
C ALA A 255 21.05 3.46 -4.52
N GLU A 256 22.29 3.84 -4.85
CA GLU A 256 23.48 2.98 -4.77
C GLU A 256 23.81 2.60 -3.34
N SER A 257 23.85 3.57 -2.42
CA SER A 257 24.09 3.28 -0.99
C SER A 257 22.94 2.48 -0.39
N ALA A 258 21.69 2.78 -0.74
CA ALA A 258 20.53 2.01 -0.31
C ALA A 258 20.64 0.55 -0.76
N LEU A 259 20.96 0.31 -2.03
CA LEU A 259 21.14 -1.05 -2.55
C LEU A 259 22.33 -1.77 -1.93
N ALA A 260 23.45 -1.08 -1.70
CA ALA A 260 24.60 -1.65 -1.01
C ALA A 260 24.23 -2.10 0.41
N ILE A 261 23.52 -1.26 1.17
CA ILE A 261 22.98 -1.62 2.48
C ILE A 261 22.11 -2.87 2.40
N VAL A 262 21.18 -2.93 1.44
CA VAL A 262 20.32 -4.13 1.25
C VAL A 262 21.16 -5.38 0.99
N LYS A 263 22.16 -5.32 0.10
CA LYS A 263 23.05 -6.45 -0.19
C LYS A 263 23.82 -6.91 1.06
N ASP A 264 24.28 -5.98 1.89
CA ASP A 264 24.98 -6.31 3.14
C ASP A 264 24.03 -6.92 4.18
N LEU A 265 22.81 -6.40 4.31
CA LEU A 265 21.80 -6.99 5.20
C LEU A 265 21.48 -8.45 4.83
N TYR A 266 21.34 -8.74 3.54
CA TYR A 266 21.09 -10.11 3.10
C TYR A 266 22.30 -11.03 3.31
N ARG A 267 23.52 -10.50 3.22
CA ARG A 267 24.73 -11.27 3.55
C ARG A 267 24.79 -11.66 5.02
N ASP A 268 24.38 -10.74 5.89
CA ASP A 268 24.51 -10.90 7.34
C ASP A 268 23.33 -11.65 7.96
N PHE A 269 22.11 -11.46 7.45
CA PHE A 269 20.88 -11.90 8.13
C PHE A 269 19.97 -12.82 7.30
N ALA A 270 20.11 -12.88 5.98
CA ALA A 270 19.16 -13.57 5.10
C ALA A 270 19.85 -14.23 3.89
N ASP A 271 20.84 -15.10 4.16
CA ASP A 271 21.69 -15.71 3.15
C ASP A 271 20.93 -16.59 2.13
N TRP A 272 19.70 -17.00 2.46
CA TRP A 272 18.85 -17.81 1.60
C TRP A 272 18.45 -17.14 0.29
N ASP A 273 18.31 -15.82 0.26
CA ASP A 273 17.95 -15.03 -0.94
C ASP A 273 19.16 -14.34 -1.60
N LEU A 274 20.37 -14.51 -1.03
CA LEU A 274 21.53 -13.69 -1.36
C LEU A 274 21.90 -13.68 -2.86
N PRO A 275 21.89 -14.80 -3.60
CA PRO A 275 22.22 -14.80 -5.02
C PRO A 275 21.36 -13.86 -5.87
N GLU A 276 20.04 -13.86 -5.69
CA GLU A 276 19.11 -12.94 -6.36
C GLU A 276 19.42 -11.49 -5.97
N VAL A 277 19.57 -11.22 -4.67
CA VAL A 277 19.82 -9.86 -4.18
C VAL A 277 21.14 -9.31 -4.73
N LEU A 278 22.18 -10.13 -4.86
CA LEU A 278 23.46 -9.69 -5.43
C LEU A 278 23.38 -9.35 -6.92
N ALA A 279 22.50 -10.02 -7.67
CA ALA A 279 22.30 -9.79 -9.11
C ALA A 279 21.54 -8.50 -9.43
N THR A 280 20.96 -7.82 -8.42
CA THR A 280 20.21 -6.59 -8.63
C THR A 280 21.10 -5.37 -8.89
N GLU A 281 20.60 -4.43 -9.68
CA GLU A 281 21.29 -3.19 -10.07
C GLU A 281 20.35 -1.98 -9.94
N VAL A 282 20.89 -0.82 -9.59
CA VAL A 282 20.10 0.43 -9.53
C VAL A 282 19.62 0.86 -10.92
N ILE A 283 18.53 1.61 -10.98
CA ILE A 283 18.06 2.25 -12.21
C ILE A 283 18.78 3.61 -12.33
N ALA A 284 19.91 3.65 -13.04
CA ALA A 284 20.80 4.81 -13.08
C ALA A 284 20.14 6.07 -13.67
N GLU A 285 19.15 5.90 -14.54
CA GLU A 285 18.41 7.01 -15.16
C GLU A 285 17.43 7.70 -14.20
N ASP A 286 17.12 7.08 -13.05
CA ASP A 286 16.20 7.64 -12.06
C ASP A 286 16.84 7.72 -10.65
N PRO A 287 17.40 8.89 -10.28
CA PRO A 287 18.01 9.08 -8.96
C PRO A 287 17.01 9.07 -7.80
N HIS A 288 15.70 9.03 -8.10
CA HIS A 288 14.60 9.04 -7.14
C HIS A 288 13.94 7.66 -6.96
N SER A 289 14.52 6.60 -7.53
CA SER A 289 14.10 5.20 -7.33
C SER A 289 14.48 4.64 -5.94
N TRP A 290 14.52 5.48 -4.90
CA TRP A 290 14.77 5.08 -3.52
C TRP A 290 14.18 6.10 -2.53
N LEU A 291 13.95 5.65 -1.29
CA LEU A 291 13.43 6.48 -0.21
C LEU A 291 13.87 5.92 1.14
N LYS A 292 14.18 6.79 2.11
CA LYS A 292 14.18 6.45 3.54
C LYS A 292 13.21 7.34 4.31
N GLY A 293 12.61 6.82 5.37
CA GLY A 293 11.64 7.60 6.15
C GLY A 293 11.02 6.81 7.29
N ALA A 294 9.92 7.32 7.83
CA ALA A 294 9.14 6.64 8.84
C ALA A 294 7.70 7.18 8.79
N VAL A 295 6.71 6.33 9.04
CA VAL A 295 5.30 6.74 9.03
C VAL A 295 4.71 6.48 10.41
N ARG A 296 4.09 7.50 11.00
CA ARG A 296 3.26 7.34 12.19
C ARG A 296 1.87 6.91 11.73
N PRO A 297 1.36 5.74 12.14
CA PRO A 297 -0.02 5.36 11.87
C PRO A 297 -0.96 6.31 12.59
N VAL A 298 -1.94 6.88 11.87
CA VAL A 298 -2.90 7.83 12.43
C VAL A 298 -4.22 7.76 11.69
N VAL A 299 -5.31 7.79 12.44
CA VAL A 299 -6.67 7.94 11.92
C VAL A 299 -7.16 9.34 12.30
N ARG A 300 -7.63 10.12 11.34
CA ARG A 300 -8.20 11.45 11.55
C ARG A 300 -9.72 11.44 11.34
N ALA A 301 -10.37 12.51 11.77
CA ALA A 301 -11.73 12.82 11.38
C ALA A 301 -11.83 12.96 9.86
N GLY A 302 -12.91 12.47 9.27
CA GLY A 302 -13.12 12.55 7.83
C GLY A 302 -13.59 13.91 7.36
N VAL A 303 -14.11 14.73 8.28
CA VAL A 303 -14.69 16.05 8.01
C VAL A 303 -13.93 17.10 8.82
N GLY A 304 -13.58 18.19 8.16
CA GLY A 304 -12.93 19.36 8.73
C GLY A 304 -13.68 20.63 8.34
N HIS A 305 -13.30 21.75 8.95
CA HIS A 305 -13.84 23.06 8.65
C HIS A 305 -12.71 24.07 8.45
N THR A 306 -12.84 24.91 7.43
CA THR A 306 -11.93 26.04 7.22
C THR A 306 -12.16 27.14 8.26
N ALA A 307 -11.35 28.20 8.26
CA ALA A 307 -11.44 29.28 9.24
C ALA A 307 -12.82 29.97 9.25
N ASN A 308 -13.47 30.10 8.09
CA ASN A 308 -14.82 30.65 7.95
C ASN A 308 -15.94 29.60 8.01
N GLY A 309 -15.62 28.35 8.35
CA GLY A 309 -16.60 27.28 8.58
C GLY A 309 -17.04 26.52 7.34
N HIS A 310 -16.33 26.63 6.21
CA HIS A 310 -16.62 25.83 5.03
C HIS A 310 -16.20 24.38 5.23
N VAL A 311 -17.06 23.44 4.81
CA VAL A 311 -16.86 22.01 5.04
C VAL A 311 -15.86 21.43 4.04
N VAL A 312 -14.90 20.65 4.52
CA VAL A 312 -13.92 19.93 3.70
C VAL A 312 -13.84 18.47 4.15
N ALA A 313 -13.48 17.55 3.25
CA ALA A 313 -13.34 16.13 3.55
C ALA A 313 -11.90 15.63 3.36
N ALA A 314 -11.43 14.78 4.27
CA ALA A 314 -10.12 14.15 4.17
C ALA A 314 -10.17 12.91 3.26
N LEU A 315 -9.12 12.72 2.46
CA LEU A 315 -9.00 11.59 1.53
C LEU A 315 -7.60 10.98 1.57
N GLY A 316 -7.50 9.64 1.49
CA GLY A 316 -6.23 8.93 1.47
C GLY A 316 -5.44 9.11 2.78
N ASP A 317 -4.13 9.31 2.69
CA ASP A 317 -3.24 9.42 3.86
C ASP A 317 -3.56 10.65 4.74
N THR A 318 -4.25 11.67 4.20
CA THR A 318 -4.80 12.76 5.02
C THR A 318 -5.80 12.21 6.03
N ALA A 319 -6.70 11.31 5.59
CA ALA A 319 -7.71 10.70 6.44
C ALA A 319 -7.12 9.61 7.33
N VAL A 320 -6.42 8.64 6.73
CA VAL A 320 -5.85 7.49 7.43
C VAL A 320 -4.46 7.18 6.89
N ALA A 321 -3.44 7.37 7.72
CA ALA A 321 -2.09 6.92 7.42
C ALA A 321 -1.82 5.60 8.14
N TYR A 322 -1.25 4.64 7.43
CA TYR A 322 -0.88 3.32 7.95
C TYR A 322 0.63 3.20 8.02
N ASP A 323 1.12 2.31 8.89
CA ASP A 323 2.46 1.76 8.68
C ASP A 323 2.45 0.97 7.37
N PRO A 324 3.44 1.13 6.47
CA PRO A 324 3.41 0.50 5.16
C PRO A 324 3.60 -1.02 5.18
N ILE A 325 3.91 -1.65 6.32
CA ILE A 325 4.22 -3.10 6.41
C ILE A 325 3.14 -4.01 5.82
N ALA A 326 1.87 -3.61 5.89
CA ALA A 326 0.74 -4.37 5.34
C ALA A 326 0.23 -3.81 3.99
N GLY A 327 0.90 -2.82 3.41
CA GLY A 327 0.54 -2.24 2.09
C GLY A 327 -0.85 -1.60 2.04
N GLN A 328 -1.34 -1.03 3.15
CA GLN A 328 -2.75 -0.61 3.26
C GLN A 328 -3.04 0.81 2.77
N GLY A 329 -2.07 1.74 2.78
CA GLY A 329 -2.30 3.17 2.52
C GLY A 329 -2.95 3.45 1.15
N ALA A 330 -2.23 3.15 0.06
CA ALA A 330 -2.73 3.38 -1.30
C ALA A 330 -4.06 2.65 -1.56
N GLN A 331 -4.17 1.40 -1.08
CA GLN A 331 -5.38 0.59 -1.23
C GLN A 331 -6.60 1.22 -0.55
N SER A 332 -6.47 1.57 0.72
CA SER A 332 -7.54 2.20 1.48
C SER A 332 -7.90 3.57 0.90
N GLY A 333 -6.93 4.36 0.45
CA GLY A 333 -7.19 5.65 -0.19
C GLY A 333 -7.98 5.55 -1.49
N LEU A 334 -7.61 4.62 -2.37
CA LEU A 334 -8.32 4.38 -3.63
C LEU A 334 -9.73 3.83 -3.41
N ILE A 335 -9.90 2.91 -2.45
CA ILE A 335 -11.22 2.40 -2.06
C ILE A 335 -12.08 3.52 -1.44
N GLN A 336 -11.50 4.39 -0.60
CA GLN A 336 -12.19 5.56 -0.06
C GLN A 336 -12.67 6.48 -1.19
N ALA A 337 -11.79 6.81 -2.14
CA ALA A 337 -12.11 7.66 -3.27
C ALA A 337 -13.25 7.06 -4.09
N GLN A 338 -13.16 5.78 -4.47
CA GLN A 338 -14.21 5.12 -5.24
C GLN A 338 -15.56 5.16 -4.53
N ARG A 339 -15.61 4.83 -3.23
CA ARG A 339 -16.87 4.81 -2.48
C ARG A 339 -17.49 6.21 -2.38
N LEU A 340 -16.67 7.22 -2.08
CA LEU A 340 -17.14 8.60 -1.97
C LEU A 340 -17.68 9.13 -3.30
N ILE A 341 -16.98 8.88 -4.40
CA ILE A 341 -17.36 9.36 -5.73
C ILE A 341 -18.63 8.66 -6.23
N ALA A 342 -18.73 7.34 -6.04
CA ALA A 342 -19.93 6.59 -6.39
C ALA A 342 -21.15 7.11 -5.62
N ALA A 343 -21.01 7.44 -4.33
CA ALA A 343 -22.06 8.06 -3.55
C ALA A 343 -22.37 9.50 -4.03
N ALA A 344 -21.34 10.30 -4.30
CA ALA A 344 -21.50 11.69 -4.76
C ALA A 344 -22.20 11.79 -6.11
N ALA A 345 -21.95 10.85 -7.02
CA ALA A 345 -22.50 10.82 -8.38
C ALA A 345 -24.04 10.70 -8.42
N VAL A 346 -24.64 10.12 -7.39
CA VAL A 346 -26.10 9.90 -7.30
C VAL A 346 -26.75 10.66 -6.15
N HIS A 347 -25.99 11.50 -5.43
CA HIS A 347 -26.49 12.23 -4.27
C HIS A 347 -27.23 13.50 -4.68
N ASP A 348 -28.49 13.60 -4.27
CA ASP A 348 -29.30 14.81 -4.39
C ASP A 348 -29.16 15.67 -3.12
N GLY A 349 -28.83 16.96 -3.28
CA GLY A 349 -28.67 17.91 -2.17
C GLY A 349 -27.20 18.17 -1.80
N PRO A 350 -26.93 19.05 -0.82
CA PRO A 350 -25.58 19.53 -0.51
C PRO A 350 -24.65 18.41 0.00
N PHE A 351 -23.34 18.58 -0.20
CA PHE A 351 -22.30 17.73 0.40
C PHE A 351 -21.92 18.28 1.78
N ASP A 352 -22.90 18.35 2.67
CA ASP A 352 -22.69 18.90 4.01
C ASP A 352 -21.88 17.97 4.93
N ALA A 353 -21.54 18.48 6.11
CA ALA A 353 -20.76 17.75 7.09
C ALA A 353 -21.42 16.43 7.52
N ALA A 354 -22.75 16.37 7.60
CA ALA A 354 -23.46 15.16 8.01
C ALA A 354 -23.39 14.08 6.93
N TRP A 355 -23.56 14.45 5.66
CA TRP A 355 -23.42 13.52 4.54
C TRP A 355 -21.99 13.01 4.42
N LEU A 356 -20.99 13.89 4.48
CA LEU A 356 -19.58 13.52 4.40
C LEU A 356 -19.17 12.61 5.57
N GLN A 357 -19.63 12.90 6.79
CA GLN A 357 -19.39 12.05 7.94
C GLN A 357 -19.98 10.66 7.74
N ALA A 358 -21.20 10.55 7.21
CA ALA A 358 -21.83 9.25 6.94
C ALA A 358 -21.04 8.43 5.89
N GLN A 359 -20.53 9.08 4.84
CA GLN A 359 -19.67 8.39 3.85
C GLN A 359 -18.35 7.95 4.47
N TYR A 360 -17.76 8.78 5.32
CA TYR A 360 -16.51 8.44 6.01
C TYR A 360 -16.69 7.28 6.99
N ASP A 361 -17.74 7.29 7.81
CA ASP A 361 -18.03 6.19 8.73
C ASP A 361 -18.28 4.88 7.98
N SER A 362 -18.96 4.93 6.83
CA SER A 362 -19.13 3.77 5.94
C SER A 362 -17.78 3.24 5.42
N PHE A 363 -16.86 4.12 5.04
CA PHE A 363 -15.50 3.74 4.65
C PHE A 363 -14.72 3.13 5.81
N LEU A 364 -14.78 3.73 7.00
CA LEU A 364 -14.08 3.23 8.18
C LEU A 364 -14.51 1.79 8.50
N ALA A 365 -15.82 1.55 8.51
CA ALA A 365 -16.41 0.25 8.76
C ALA A 365 -16.09 -0.77 7.65
N ALA A 366 -16.13 -0.36 6.38
CA ALA A 366 -15.93 -1.27 5.25
C ALA A 366 -14.47 -1.67 5.02
N ARG A 367 -13.52 -0.79 5.37
CA ARG A 367 -12.09 -0.97 5.05
C ARG A 367 -11.15 -0.61 6.19
N SER A 368 -11.23 0.62 6.71
CA SER A 368 -10.14 1.18 7.50
C SER A 368 -9.91 0.45 8.82
N ASP A 369 -10.98 0.15 9.56
CA ASP A 369 -10.87 -0.43 10.91
C ASP A 369 -10.21 -1.83 10.84
N ALA A 370 -10.60 -2.62 9.85
CA ALA A 370 -10.00 -3.92 9.60
C ALA A 370 -8.54 -3.81 9.09
N ALA A 371 -8.28 -2.91 8.14
CA ALA A 371 -6.94 -2.66 7.61
C ALA A 371 -5.95 -2.21 8.70
N ASN A 372 -6.41 -1.38 9.65
CA ASN A 372 -5.62 -0.97 10.81
C ASN A 372 -5.27 -2.16 11.70
N LYS A 373 -6.24 -3.05 11.98
CA LYS A 373 -6.00 -4.26 12.78
C LYS A 373 -5.03 -5.23 12.10
N VAL A 374 -5.14 -5.42 10.78
CA VAL A 374 -4.19 -6.23 10.01
C VAL A 374 -2.79 -5.61 10.05
N THR A 375 -2.68 -4.29 9.88
CA THR A 375 -1.38 -3.60 9.97
C THR A 375 -0.72 -3.86 11.33
N ARG A 376 -1.49 -3.79 12.43
CA ARG A 376 -1.00 -4.11 13.78
C ARG A 376 -0.59 -5.58 13.95
N LEU A 377 -1.32 -6.52 13.33
CA LEU A 377 -0.96 -7.94 13.33
C LEU A 377 0.44 -8.14 12.73
N PHE A 378 0.71 -7.55 11.55
CA PHE A 378 2.00 -7.65 10.88
C PHE A 378 3.12 -6.83 11.55
N LEU A 379 2.78 -5.74 12.25
CA LEU A 379 3.73 -5.01 13.11
C LEU A 379 4.18 -5.81 14.35
N SER A 380 3.57 -6.97 14.61
CA SER A 380 3.74 -7.74 15.84
C SER A 380 3.31 -6.95 17.08
N ASP A 381 2.17 -6.26 17.02
CA ASP A 381 1.60 -5.58 18.18
C ASP A 381 1.41 -6.58 19.34
N PRO A 382 2.01 -6.35 20.53
CA PRO A 382 1.89 -7.26 21.67
C PRO A 382 0.44 -7.56 22.06
N ALA A 383 -0.48 -6.62 21.85
CA ALA A 383 -1.90 -6.82 22.16
C ALA A 383 -2.58 -7.86 21.23
N LEU A 384 -1.94 -8.25 20.14
CA LEU A 384 -2.42 -9.25 19.19
C LEU A 384 -1.58 -10.54 19.21
N GLY A 385 -0.64 -10.70 20.14
CA GLY A 385 0.26 -11.86 20.21
C GLY A 385 -0.47 -13.20 20.23
N GLU A 386 -1.50 -13.33 21.08
CA GLU A 386 -2.32 -14.55 21.21
C GLU A 386 -3.12 -14.89 19.93
N ILE A 387 -3.26 -13.95 19.00
CA ILE A 387 -3.89 -14.15 17.69
C ILE A 387 -2.83 -14.41 16.62
N ALA A 388 -1.73 -13.64 16.63
CA ALA A 388 -0.66 -13.72 15.65
C ALA A 388 0.08 -15.05 15.71
N GLU A 389 0.50 -15.49 16.89
CA GLU A 389 1.26 -16.74 17.07
C GLU A 389 0.59 -17.96 16.44
N PRO A 390 -0.69 -18.29 16.76
CA PRO A 390 -1.35 -19.43 16.12
C PRO A 390 -1.60 -19.21 14.63
N PHE A 391 -1.75 -17.96 14.14
CA PHE A 391 -1.93 -17.71 12.72
C PHE A 391 -0.68 -18.04 11.90
N PHE A 392 0.48 -17.55 12.33
CA PHE A 392 1.75 -17.84 11.64
C PHE A 392 2.14 -19.32 11.76
N ALA A 393 1.88 -19.95 12.91
CA ALA A 393 2.10 -21.39 13.08
C ALA A 393 1.17 -22.23 12.19
N ALA A 394 -0.12 -21.89 12.10
CA ALA A 394 -1.06 -22.58 11.22
C ALA A 394 -0.71 -22.40 9.74
N ALA A 395 -0.27 -21.21 9.32
CA ALA A 395 0.18 -20.94 7.96
C ALA A 395 1.39 -21.82 7.56
N ALA A 396 2.29 -22.13 8.50
CA ALA A 396 3.44 -23.00 8.25
C ALA A 396 3.08 -24.46 7.95
N VAL A 397 1.88 -24.92 8.34
CA VAL A 397 1.49 -26.33 8.26
C VAL A 397 0.26 -26.58 7.41
N ASP A 398 -0.49 -25.55 7.01
CA ASP A 398 -1.62 -25.67 6.09
C ASP A 398 -1.62 -24.56 5.03
N PRO A 399 -1.45 -24.89 3.74
CA PRO A 399 -1.40 -23.90 2.67
C PRO A 399 -2.71 -23.12 2.51
N ARG A 400 -3.87 -23.67 2.91
CA ARG A 400 -5.14 -22.93 2.87
C ARG A 400 -5.14 -21.82 3.91
N PHE A 401 -4.57 -22.08 5.09
CA PHE A 401 -4.41 -21.04 6.10
C PHE A 401 -3.32 -20.04 5.73
N ALA A 402 -2.24 -20.48 5.07
CA ALA A 402 -1.24 -19.56 4.51
C ALA A 402 -1.87 -18.57 3.52
N SER A 403 -2.68 -19.05 2.57
CA SER A 403 -3.45 -18.20 1.65
C SER A 403 -4.43 -17.28 2.37
N ALA A 404 -5.12 -17.77 3.41
CA ALA A 404 -6.04 -16.94 4.19
C ALA A 404 -5.33 -15.81 4.95
N LEU A 405 -4.17 -16.10 5.57
CA LEU A 405 -3.36 -15.13 6.29
C LEU A 405 -2.85 -14.02 5.37
N VAL A 406 -2.25 -14.37 4.22
CA VAL A 406 -1.81 -13.36 3.24
C VAL A 406 -3.00 -12.65 2.58
N GLY A 407 -4.12 -13.35 2.45
CA GLY A 407 -5.39 -12.81 1.95
C GLY A 407 -5.94 -11.66 2.81
N LEU A 408 -5.57 -11.56 4.09
CA LEU A 408 -5.93 -10.43 4.95
C LEU A 408 -5.34 -9.10 4.46
N LEU A 409 -4.25 -9.12 3.68
CA LEU A 409 -3.69 -7.91 3.06
C LEU A 409 -4.61 -7.34 1.97
N HIS A 410 -5.36 -8.21 1.29
CA HIS A 410 -6.38 -7.86 0.29
C HIS A 410 -7.72 -7.57 0.95
N ARG A 411 -8.23 -8.50 1.76
CA ARG A 411 -9.52 -8.46 2.45
C ARG A 411 -9.32 -8.57 3.96
N PRO A 412 -9.10 -7.44 4.66
CA PRO A 412 -8.78 -7.47 6.08
C PRO A 412 -9.97 -7.79 7.00
N GLN A 413 -11.20 -7.72 6.47
CA GLN A 413 -12.46 -7.79 7.24
C GLN A 413 -12.58 -9.00 8.17
N PRO A 414 -12.15 -10.23 7.80
CA PRO A 414 -12.24 -11.39 8.68
C PRO A 414 -11.55 -11.18 10.04
N LEU A 415 -10.43 -10.45 10.07
CA LEU A 415 -9.68 -10.22 11.31
C LEU A 415 -10.43 -9.31 12.29
N LEU A 416 -11.35 -8.46 11.81
CA LEU A 416 -11.99 -7.44 12.64
C LEU A 416 -12.73 -8.06 13.84
N ALA A 417 -13.41 -9.19 13.64
CA ALA A 417 -14.18 -9.89 14.67
C ALA A 417 -13.35 -10.81 15.59
N ILE A 418 -12.06 -10.99 15.33
CA ILE A 418 -11.19 -11.93 16.08
C ILE A 418 -10.55 -11.19 17.25
N GLU A 419 -11.06 -11.36 18.47
CA GLU A 419 -10.62 -10.59 19.64
C GLU A 419 -9.86 -11.44 20.67
N SER A 420 -9.83 -12.75 20.50
CA SER A 420 -9.23 -13.69 21.44
C SER A 420 -8.54 -14.86 20.74
N ALA A 421 -7.74 -15.63 21.49
CA ALA A 421 -7.17 -16.90 21.04
C ALA A 421 -8.26 -17.91 20.61
N ALA A 422 -9.41 -17.90 21.28
CA ALA A 422 -10.53 -18.77 20.95
C ALA A 422 -11.14 -18.42 19.58
N ASP A 423 -11.30 -17.12 19.29
CA ASP A 423 -11.76 -16.66 17.97
C ASP A 423 -10.73 -17.01 16.89
N ALA A 424 -9.44 -16.89 17.20
CA ALA A 424 -8.35 -17.25 16.29
C ALA A 424 -8.39 -18.74 15.93
N ALA A 425 -8.56 -19.60 16.94
CA ALA A 425 -8.74 -21.05 16.77
C ALA A 425 -10.00 -21.39 15.97
N ALA A 426 -11.11 -20.70 16.21
CA ALA A 426 -12.34 -20.87 15.44
C ALA A 426 -12.15 -20.49 13.96
N TYR A 427 -11.44 -19.39 13.68
CA TYR A 427 -11.12 -18.97 12.32
C TYR A 427 -10.19 -19.95 11.59
N ILE A 428 -9.14 -20.45 12.27
CA ILE A 428 -8.27 -21.52 11.73
C ILE A 428 -9.10 -22.75 11.36
N THR A 429 -9.97 -23.19 12.27
CA THR A 429 -10.85 -24.34 12.03
C THR A 429 -11.80 -24.11 10.88
N GLN A 430 -12.39 -22.91 10.78
CA GLN A 430 -13.30 -22.54 9.69
C GLN A 430 -12.60 -22.58 8.32
N VAL A 431 -11.39 -22.04 8.23
CA VAL A 431 -10.63 -21.95 6.96
C VAL A 431 -10.12 -23.34 6.53
N THR A 432 -9.61 -24.13 7.48
CA THR A 432 -8.91 -25.39 7.17
C THR A 432 -9.84 -26.61 7.23
N GLY A 433 -10.98 -26.52 7.91
CA GLY A 433 -11.83 -27.67 8.21
C GLY A 433 -11.17 -28.70 9.14
N VAL A 434 -10.05 -28.34 9.79
CA VAL A 434 -9.32 -29.16 10.77
C VAL A 434 -9.37 -28.45 12.11
N ASP A 435 -9.55 -29.20 13.21
CA ASP A 435 -9.49 -28.60 14.54
C ASP A 435 -8.16 -27.86 14.75
N ALA A 436 -8.22 -26.62 15.22
CA ALA A 436 -7.04 -25.78 15.35
C ALA A 436 -5.98 -26.37 16.30
N ALA A 437 -6.37 -27.04 17.39
CA ALA A 437 -5.40 -27.65 18.30
C ALA A 437 -4.70 -28.85 17.63
N GLU A 438 -5.44 -29.66 16.87
CA GLU A 438 -4.86 -30.72 16.05
C GLU A 438 -3.88 -30.16 15.02
N LEU A 439 -4.27 -29.09 14.32
CA LEU A 439 -3.43 -28.48 13.28
C LEU A 439 -2.15 -27.87 13.87
N LEU A 440 -2.28 -27.07 14.92
CA LEU A 440 -1.15 -26.43 15.60
C LEU A 440 -0.21 -27.46 16.24
N GLY A 441 -0.71 -28.63 16.66
CA GLY A 441 0.12 -29.74 17.13
C GLY A 441 1.06 -30.32 16.06
N ARG A 442 0.85 -30.00 14.77
CA ARG A 442 1.74 -30.39 13.67
C ARG A 442 2.89 -29.42 13.45
N PHE A 443 2.83 -28.23 14.07
CA PHE A 443 3.85 -27.21 13.91
C PHE A 443 5.19 -27.67 14.50
N ALA A 444 6.23 -27.51 13.70
CA ALA A 444 7.61 -27.62 14.12
C ALA A 444 8.42 -26.49 13.45
N PRO A 445 9.49 -25.98 14.07
CA PRO A 445 10.37 -25.03 13.43
C PRO A 445 10.86 -25.55 12.08
N ALA A 446 10.93 -24.68 11.08
CA ALA A 446 11.37 -25.03 9.72
C ALA A 446 12.80 -25.61 9.68
N GLY A 447 13.64 -25.25 10.65
CA GLY A 447 14.98 -25.78 10.79
C GLY A 447 15.96 -24.97 9.97
N ARG A 448 16.23 -25.39 8.74
CA ARG A 448 17.09 -24.67 7.80
C ARG A 448 16.37 -24.51 6.47
N PHE A 449 15.96 -23.29 6.14
CA PHE A 449 15.47 -22.85 4.85
C PHE A 449 16.45 -23.24 3.73
N GLU A 450 15.88 -23.57 2.58
CA GLU A 450 16.65 -23.77 1.37
C GLU A 450 17.37 -22.47 0.97
N ARG A 451 18.64 -22.58 0.57
CA ARG A 451 19.40 -21.45 0.03
C ARG A 451 19.24 -21.43 -1.48
N SER A 452 19.10 -20.25 -2.05
CA SER A 452 19.05 -20.11 -3.49
C SER A 452 20.32 -20.65 -4.15
N SER A 453 20.11 -21.28 -5.31
CA SER A 453 21.15 -21.62 -6.27
C SER A 453 21.05 -20.75 -7.53
N PHE A 454 20.29 -19.65 -7.46
CA PHE A 454 20.08 -18.75 -8.59
C PHE A 454 21.41 -18.31 -9.20
N ALA A 455 21.50 -18.50 -10.50
CA ALA A 455 22.57 -17.98 -11.33
C ALA A 455 21.88 -17.18 -12.44
N PRO A 456 22.23 -15.91 -12.65
CA PRO A 456 21.68 -15.15 -13.75
C PRO A 456 21.97 -15.90 -15.05
N ALA A 457 20.96 -16.05 -15.91
CA ALA A 457 21.17 -16.61 -17.22
C ALA A 457 22.26 -15.77 -17.91
N VAL A 458 23.37 -16.41 -18.31
CA VAL A 458 24.42 -15.73 -19.07
C VAL A 458 23.74 -15.14 -20.30
N ALA A 459 23.72 -13.81 -20.40
CA ALA A 459 23.26 -13.13 -21.60
C ALA A 459 24.09 -13.67 -22.77
N VAL A 460 23.48 -14.50 -23.61
CA VAL A 460 24.09 -14.90 -24.87
C VAL A 460 24.07 -13.63 -25.72
N ALA A 461 25.24 -12.98 -25.78
CA ALA A 461 25.48 -11.73 -26.50
C ALA A 461 25.10 -11.80 -27.98
#